data_AF-A0A662I0G4-F1
#
_entry.id   AF-A0A662I0G4-F1
#
_cell.length_a   1.000
_cell.length_b   1.000
_cell.length_c   1.000
_cell.angle_alpha   90.00
_cell.angle_beta   90.00
_cell.angle_gamma   90.00
#
_symmetry.space_group_name_H-M   'P 1'
#
loop_
_entity.id
_entity.type
_entity.pdbx_description
1 polymer ?
#
loop_
_entity_poly.entity_id
_entity_poly.type
_entity_poly.pdbx_seq_one_letter_code
_entity_poly.pdbx_strand_id
1 'polypeptide(L)'
;RLGWYRPCGRWKVLSHYLGKFRGVTAPIRIFAVLDTDRVCSVYAYENRTGYYSTLAILSVVNGTRYIPLIMHVYWSNSKYDYSYWLFSMMGGGRPTKFAYTAGWNGTWYGYPLVEGEVRERKYTYVSCWYPYGYIPSNLVDLGTSWGCQCYHLGWVNPGLWYAHWNVELGRAIIGNENLVKLLIASSNEGYLPAFYVTRCSGSGIQNSIELKLADGYINVEKNVFNPLLDYWLVLFAYEPGTLDKGWQAMYVYAPMFWKAYAPEVVKP
;
A
#
# COMPACT_ATOMS: atom_id res chain seq x y z
N ARG A 1 -15.69 12.45 -0.63
CA ARG A 1 -14.92 11.37 -1.30
C ARG A 1 -13.78 10.99 -0.40
N LEU A 2 -13.93 9.91 0.36
CA LEU A 2 -12.92 9.43 1.29
C LEU A 2 -11.59 9.09 0.59
N GLY A 3 -11.64 8.60 -0.64
CA GLY A 3 -10.46 8.27 -1.44
C GLY A 3 -9.54 9.48 -1.72
N TRP A 4 -10.03 10.70 -1.52
CA TRP A 4 -9.26 11.94 -1.72
C TRP A 4 -8.43 12.32 -0.49
N TYR A 5 -8.80 11.84 0.69
CA TYR A 5 -8.26 12.33 1.95
C TYR A 5 -7.12 11.44 2.46
N ARG A 6 -6.02 12.05 2.90
CA ARG A 6 -4.88 11.39 3.55
C ARG A 6 -4.56 12.08 4.89
N PRO A 7 -4.03 11.36 5.89
CA PRO A 7 -3.52 11.98 7.10
C PRO A 7 -2.50 13.07 6.77
N CYS A 8 -2.61 14.22 7.42
CA CYS A 8 -1.68 15.32 7.20
C CYS A 8 -1.45 16.16 8.45
N GLY A 9 -0.35 16.89 8.46
CA GLY A 9 0.04 17.72 9.58
C GLY A 9 1.56 17.89 9.64
N ARG A 10 2.04 18.38 10.77
CA ARG A 10 3.46 18.56 11.01
C ARG A 10 4.04 17.29 11.62
N TRP A 11 5.04 16.72 10.96
CA TRP A 11 5.80 15.59 11.49
C TRP A 11 6.77 16.07 12.58
N LYS A 12 6.71 15.44 13.75
CA LYS A 12 7.69 15.63 14.82
C LYS A 12 8.86 14.71 14.59
N VAL A 13 10.03 15.28 14.30
CA VAL A 13 11.26 14.53 14.10
C VAL A 13 11.94 14.30 15.46
N LEU A 14 12.11 13.03 15.80
CA LEU A 14 12.81 12.54 16.99
C LEU A 14 14.17 12.01 16.55
N SER A 15 15.17 12.87 16.64
CA SER A 15 16.54 12.59 16.19
C SER A 15 17.56 12.58 17.32
N HIS A 16 17.14 12.61 18.59
CA HIS A 16 18.04 12.58 19.75
C HIS A 16 17.85 11.30 20.55
N TYR A 17 18.90 10.83 21.22
CA TYR A 17 18.80 9.70 22.15
C TYR A 17 17.88 10.05 23.33
N LEU A 18 17.33 9.04 24.01
CA LEU A 18 16.55 9.24 25.23
C LEU A 18 17.46 9.24 26.47
N GLY A 19 16.95 9.81 27.58
CA GLY A 19 17.62 9.78 28.88
C GLY A 19 18.93 10.57 28.94
N LYS A 20 19.98 9.95 29.48
CA LYS A 20 21.28 10.61 29.76
C LYS A 20 21.98 11.19 28.53
N PHE A 21 21.61 10.76 27.32
CA PHE A 21 22.21 11.21 26.05
C PHE A 21 21.29 12.12 25.22
N ARG A 22 20.25 12.73 25.81
CA ARG A 22 19.28 13.58 25.10
C ARG A 22 19.83 14.77 24.32
N GLY A 23 21.08 15.17 24.59
CA GLY A 23 21.79 16.21 23.84
C GLY A 23 22.55 15.70 22.60
N VAL A 24 22.57 14.38 22.37
CA VAL A 24 23.31 13.77 21.26
C VAL A 24 22.33 13.40 20.15
N THR A 25 22.59 13.88 18.93
CA THR A 25 21.84 13.50 17.74
C THR A 25 22.17 12.07 17.33
N ALA A 26 21.14 11.25 17.09
CA ALA A 26 21.24 9.88 16.65
C ALA A 26 21.74 9.82 15.19
N PRO A 27 22.90 9.19 14.93
CA PRO A 27 23.49 9.17 13.59
C PRO A 27 22.85 8.12 12.66
N ILE A 28 22.13 7.14 13.21
CA ILE A 28 21.71 5.93 12.48
C ILE A 28 20.20 5.76 12.43
N ARG A 29 19.44 6.23 13.42
CA ARG A 29 17.99 6.00 13.47
C ARG A 29 17.25 7.27 13.88
N ILE A 30 16.38 7.74 13.00
CA ILE A 30 15.50 8.88 13.21
C ILE A 30 14.06 8.38 13.16
N PHE A 31 13.23 8.82 14.10
CA PHE A 31 11.79 8.60 14.01
C PHE A 31 11.11 9.91 13.59
N ALA A 32 10.15 9.84 12.69
CA ALA A 32 9.23 10.95 12.44
C ALA A 32 7.82 10.49 12.84
N VAL A 33 7.16 11.28 13.69
CA VAL A 33 5.83 10.95 14.20
C VAL A 33 4.83 11.98 13.69
N LEU A 34 3.74 11.52 13.11
CA LEU A 34 2.55 12.30 12.80
C LEU A 34 1.42 11.82 13.68
N ASP A 35 0.93 12.71 14.54
CA ASP A 35 -0.24 12.49 15.39
C ASP A 35 -1.25 13.58 15.03
N THR A 36 -2.36 13.18 14.40
CA THR A 36 -3.29 14.12 13.77
C THR A 36 -4.71 13.55 13.66
N ASP A 37 -5.71 14.40 13.80
CA ASP A 37 -7.10 14.13 13.40
C ASP A 37 -7.47 14.80 12.06
N ARG A 38 -6.49 15.47 11.44
CA ARG A 38 -6.64 16.18 10.18
C ARG A 38 -6.34 15.28 9.00
N VAL A 39 -7.19 15.40 7.99
CA VAL A 39 -6.98 14.85 6.67
C VAL A 39 -6.91 15.96 5.63
N CYS A 40 -6.03 15.81 4.66
CA CYS A 40 -5.85 16.74 3.54
C CYS A 40 -6.27 16.06 2.25
N SER A 41 -6.95 16.80 1.37
CA SER A 41 -7.27 16.31 0.04
C SER A 41 -6.02 16.30 -0.84
N VAL A 42 -5.79 15.21 -1.56
CA VAL A 42 -4.69 15.11 -2.55
C VAL A 42 -5.07 15.72 -3.91
N TYR A 43 -6.35 16.07 -4.10
CA TYR A 43 -6.88 16.64 -5.34
C TYR A 43 -7.44 18.06 -5.18
N ALA A 44 -7.56 18.55 -3.95
CA ALA A 44 -8.08 19.88 -3.64
C ALA A 44 -7.27 20.50 -2.50
N TYR A 45 -7.20 21.82 -2.45
CA TYR A 45 -6.58 22.56 -1.34
C TYR A 45 -7.51 22.65 -0.13
N GLU A 46 -7.98 21.48 0.34
CA GLU A 46 -8.95 21.37 1.42
C GLU A 46 -8.45 20.45 2.53
N ASN A 47 -8.67 20.87 3.78
CA ASN A 47 -8.36 20.11 4.98
C ASN A 47 -9.63 19.91 5.81
N ARG A 48 -9.79 18.74 6.42
CA ARG A 48 -10.94 18.39 7.26
C ARG A 48 -10.52 17.67 8.53
N THR A 49 -11.37 17.70 9.55
CA THR A 49 -11.31 16.83 10.74
C THR A 49 -12.55 15.92 10.79
N GLY A 50 -12.62 15.01 11.75
CA GLY A 50 -13.79 14.13 11.95
C GLY A 50 -13.92 12.98 10.94
N TYR A 51 -12.87 12.70 10.16
CA TYR A 51 -12.75 11.46 9.39
C TYR A 51 -12.18 10.36 10.29
N TYR A 52 -10.85 10.35 10.44
CA TYR A 52 -10.15 9.43 11.30
C TYR A 52 -8.99 10.15 11.99
N SER A 53 -8.68 9.71 13.21
CA SER A 53 -7.43 10.06 13.88
C SER A 53 -6.33 9.13 13.39
N THR A 54 -5.12 9.63 13.24
CA THR A 54 -3.96 8.88 12.76
C THR A 54 -2.77 9.14 13.65
N LEU A 55 -2.18 8.05 14.16
CA LEU A 55 -0.82 8.01 14.65
C LEU A 55 0.02 7.25 13.63
N ALA A 56 0.94 7.94 12.97
CA ALA A 56 1.87 7.38 12.01
C ALA A 56 3.31 7.55 12.51
N ILE A 57 4.05 6.45 12.55
CA ILE A 57 5.44 6.42 13.02
C ILE A 57 6.32 5.94 11.87
N LEU A 58 7.11 6.86 11.32
CA LEU A 58 8.12 6.58 10.30
C LEU A 58 9.46 6.28 10.97
N SER A 59 10.09 5.18 10.61
CA SER A 59 11.44 4.82 11.07
C SER A 59 12.43 4.97 9.92
N VAL A 60 13.35 5.93 10.02
CA VAL A 60 14.41 6.12 9.04
C VAL A 60 15.69 5.53 9.62
N VAL A 61 16.23 4.51 8.94
CA VAL A 61 17.50 3.88 9.31
C VAL A 61 18.55 4.23 8.26
N ASN A 62 19.66 4.81 8.68
CA ASN A 62 20.75 5.15 7.77
C ASN A 62 21.33 3.88 7.16
N GLY A 63 21.65 3.92 5.86
CA GLY A 63 22.19 2.78 5.12
C GLY A 63 21.15 1.73 4.70
N THR A 64 19.85 1.93 4.96
CA THR A 64 18.80 1.04 4.45
C THR A 64 18.14 1.60 3.19
N ARG A 65 17.68 0.68 2.34
CA ARG A 65 16.91 0.98 1.12
C ARG A 65 15.40 1.04 1.36
N TYR A 66 14.96 0.74 2.59
CA TYR A 66 13.56 0.74 3.01
C TYR A 66 13.30 1.77 4.12
N ILE A 67 12.03 2.16 4.24
CA ILE A 67 11.50 3.00 5.31
C ILE A 67 10.22 2.34 5.84
N PRO A 68 10.22 1.79 7.07
CA PRO A 68 9.02 1.29 7.71
C PRO A 68 8.14 2.44 8.20
N LEU A 69 6.85 2.34 7.91
CA LEU A 69 5.80 3.21 8.40
C LEU A 69 4.77 2.37 9.17
N ILE A 70 4.66 2.63 10.47
CA ILE A 70 3.64 2.01 11.31
C ILE A 70 2.45 2.96 11.34
N MET A 71 1.28 2.47 10.92
CA MET A 71 0.05 3.25 10.81
C MET A 71 -0.95 2.74 11.83
N HIS A 72 -1.42 3.62 12.70
CA HIS A 72 -2.59 3.41 13.54
C HIS A 72 -3.64 4.43 13.12
N VAL A 73 -4.76 3.97 12.57
CA VAL A 73 -5.88 4.82 12.17
C VAL A 73 -7.11 4.43 12.97
N TYR A 74 -7.81 5.44 13.48
CA TYR A 74 -9.00 5.27 14.31
C TYR A 74 -10.15 6.10 13.77
N TRP A 75 -11.22 5.44 13.35
CA TRP A 75 -12.46 6.11 12.95
C TRP A 75 -13.19 6.67 14.16
N SER A 76 -13.47 7.97 14.12
CA SER A 76 -14.26 8.63 15.16
C SER A 76 -15.71 8.15 15.13
N ASN A 77 -16.29 8.01 13.93
CA ASN A 77 -17.66 7.62 13.64
C ASN A 77 -17.73 6.72 12.41
N SER A 78 -18.80 5.94 12.28
CA SER A 78 -19.13 5.27 11.01
C SER A 78 -19.42 6.31 9.93
N LYS A 79 -19.07 6.00 8.68
CA LYS A 79 -19.13 6.98 7.59
C LYS A 79 -19.48 6.34 6.24
N TYR A 80 -20.49 6.89 5.58
CA TYR A 80 -20.75 6.61 4.17
C TYR A 80 -20.03 7.65 3.29
N ASP A 81 -19.11 7.20 2.45
CA ASP A 81 -18.38 8.07 1.52
C ASP A 81 -17.86 7.23 0.33
N TYR A 82 -17.28 7.89 -0.67
CA TYR A 82 -16.72 7.23 -1.84
C TYR A 82 -15.26 6.84 -1.58
N SER A 83 -14.97 5.54 -1.67
CA SER A 83 -13.64 4.95 -1.90
C SER A 83 -12.66 5.08 -0.73
N TYR A 84 -11.74 4.13 -0.49
CA TYR A 84 -10.71 4.28 0.57
C TYR A 84 -9.34 3.67 0.21
N TRP A 85 -8.33 4.53 0.15
CA TRP A 85 -6.95 4.18 -0.20
C TRP A 85 -6.13 4.11 1.07
N LEU A 86 -5.46 2.99 1.29
CA LEU A 86 -4.45 2.87 2.34
C LEU A 86 -3.11 3.47 1.88
N PHE A 87 -2.84 3.39 0.58
CA PHE A 87 -1.58 3.83 0.03
C PHE A 87 -1.68 4.22 -1.46
N SER A 88 -0.84 5.18 -1.86
CA SER A 88 -0.54 5.47 -3.25
C SER A 88 0.90 5.96 -3.36
N MET A 89 1.64 5.45 -4.34
CA MET A 89 2.96 5.95 -4.70
C MET A 89 3.02 6.25 -6.19
N MET A 90 3.41 7.48 -6.48
CA MET A 90 3.48 8.07 -7.83
C MET A 90 4.92 8.52 -8.14
N GLY A 91 5.18 8.87 -9.41
CA GLY A 91 6.45 9.44 -9.87
C GLY A 91 7.53 8.39 -10.15
N GLY A 92 8.67 8.75 -10.77
CA GLY A 92 9.91 7.95 -10.85
C GLY A 92 9.91 6.65 -11.70
N GLY A 93 11.04 6.39 -12.37
CA GLY A 93 11.48 5.03 -12.77
C GLY A 93 10.79 4.34 -13.95
N ARG A 94 9.81 4.95 -14.65
CA ARG A 94 9.11 4.38 -15.84
C ARG A 94 9.01 2.84 -15.80
N PRO A 95 8.30 2.28 -14.80
CA PRO A 95 8.28 0.83 -14.57
C PRO A 95 7.74 0.11 -15.80
N THR A 96 8.36 -1.00 -16.14
CA THR A 96 7.98 -1.86 -17.27
C THR A 96 7.18 -3.06 -16.79
N LYS A 97 7.41 -3.49 -15.54
CA LYS A 97 6.73 -4.63 -14.91
C LYS A 97 6.24 -4.31 -13.51
N PHE A 98 5.28 -5.11 -13.06
CA PHE A 98 4.84 -5.16 -11.67
C PHE A 98 4.56 -6.61 -11.27
N ALA A 99 4.64 -6.86 -9.97
CA ALA A 99 4.26 -8.13 -9.38
C ALA A 99 3.66 -7.90 -8.00
N TYR A 100 2.74 -8.78 -7.62
CA TYR A 100 2.12 -8.79 -6.30
C TYR A 100 2.03 -10.24 -5.81
N THR A 101 1.99 -10.39 -4.48
CA THR A 101 1.47 -11.63 -3.90
C THR A 101 -0.05 -11.60 -3.92
N ALA A 102 -0.65 -12.74 -4.24
CA ALA A 102 -2.06 -13.00 -4.02
C ALA A 102 -2.23 -13.91 -2.80
N GLY A 103 -3.36 -13.76 -2.11
CA GLY A 103 -3.87 -14.82 -1.25
C GLY A 103 -3.09 -15.16 0.02
N TRP A 104 -2.93 -14.21 0.94
CA TRP A 104 -2.37 -14.50 2.25
C TRP A 104 -3.48 -14.94 3.23
N ASN A 105 -3.45 -16.22 3.62
CA ASN A 105 -4.22 -16.88 4.68
C ASN A 105 -5.67 -16.37 4.89
N GLY A 106 -6.62 -17.00 4.21
CA GLY A 106 -8.06 -16.73 4.31
C GLY A 106 -8.86 -17.55 3.29
N THR A 107 -10.18 -17.41 3.32
CA THR A 107 -11.08 -17.94 2.29
C THR A 107 -11.69 -16.79 1.49
N TRP A 108 -11.75 -16.92 0.17
CA TRP A 108 -12.46 -16.00 -0.72
C TRP A 108 -13.62 -16.75 -1.36
N TYR A 109 -14.87 -16.37 -1.06
CA TYR A 109 -16.06 -17.11 -1.49
C TYR A 109 -15.98 -18.62 -1.19
N GLY A 110 -15.35 -19.01 -0.07
CA GLY A 110 -15.15 -20.41 0.31
C GLY A 110 -13.95 -21.12 -0.33
N TYR A 111 -13.18 -20.46 -1.21
CA TYR A 111 -11.95 -21.00 -1.77
C TYR A 111 -10.72 -20.63 -0.91
N PRO A 112 -9.83 -21.59 -0.60
CA PRO A 112 -8.61 -21.30 0.15
C PRO A 112 -7.67 -20.42 -0.69
N LEU A 113 -7.19 -19.34 -0.07
CA LEU A 113 -6.15 -18.50 -0.65
C LEU A 113 -4.80 -19.23 -0.59
N VAL A 114 -4.11 -19.39 -1.73
CA VAL A 114 -2.79 -20.04 -1.79
C VAL A 114 -1.72 -19.03 -1.39
N GLU A 115 -1.13 -19.24 -0.23
CA GLU A 115 -0.08 -18.40 0.32
C GLU A 115 1.11 -18.28 -0.63
N GLY A 116 1.53 -17.04 -0.90
CA GLY A 116 2.76 -16.76 -1.63
C GLY A 116 2.68 -16.90 -3.16
N GLU A 117 1.50 -17.08 -3.76
CA GLU A 117 1.37 -17.04 -5.22
C GLU A 117 1.79 -15.65 -5.74
N VAL A 118 2.88 -15.59 -6.51
CA VAL A 118 3.37 -14.34 -7.10
C VAL A 118 2.84 -14.19 -8.52
N ARG A 119 2.17 -13.07 -8.78
CA ARG A 119 1.65 -12.72 -10.11
C ARG A 119 2.44 -11.58 -10.71
N GLU A 120 3.25 -11.89 -11.72
CA GLU A 120 4.06 -10.91 -12.47
C GLU A 120 3.38 -10.52 -13.79
N ARG A 121 3.40 -9.23 -14.12
CA ARG A 121 2.78 -8.67 -15.33
C ARG A 121 3.62 -7.52 -15.92
N LYS A 122 3.48 -7.29 -17.23
CA LYS A 122 4.05 -6.13 -17.93
C LYS A 122 3.04 -4.97 -17.96
N TYR A 123 3.51 -3.74 -17.87
CA TYR A 123 2.67 -2.54 -18.10
C TYR A 123 2.15 -2.46 -19.54
N THR A 124 2.83 -3.09 -20.50
CA THR A 124 2.38 -3.21 -21.90
C THR A 124 1.41 -4.36 -22.13
N TYR A 125 1.27 -5.31 -21.18
CA TYR A 125 0.32 -6.41 -21.29
C TYR A 125 -1.14 -5.95 -21.24
N VAL A 126 -1.40 -4.77 -20.67
CA VAL A 126 -2.73 -4.14 -20.63
C VAL A 126 -3.13 -3.55 -22.01
N SER A 127 -2.46 -4.00 -23.08
CA SER A 127 -2.71 -3.64 -24.47
C SER A 127 -4.04 -4.22 -24.98
N CYS A 128 -5.04 -3.35 -25.15
CA CYS A 128 -5.94 -3.26 -26.32
C CYS A 128 -6.69 -4.48 -26.88
N TRP A 129 -6.66 -5.65 -26.26
CA TRP A 129 -7.23 -6.87 -26.83
C TRP A 129 -8.41 -7.43 -26.05
N TYR A 130 -9.13 -6.57 -25.33
CA TYR A 130 -10.48 -6.88 -24.89
C TYR A 130 -11.49 -6.04 -25.66
N PRO A 131 -11.91 -6.47 -26.86
CA PRO A 131 -13.14 -5.97 -27.44
C PRO A 131 -14.26 -6.41 -26.49
N TYR A 132 -14.96 -5.44 -25.90
CA TYR A 132 -16.28 -5.59 -25.27
C TYR A 132 -16.59 -6.99 -24.68
N GLY A 133 -16.33 -7.19 -23.38
CA GLY A 133 -17.16 -8.13 -22.61
C GLY A 133 -16.50 -9.30 -21.90
N TYR A 134 -15.18 -9.37 -21.74
CA TYR A 134 -14.61 -10.38 -20.83
C TYR A 134 -13.44 -9.84 -20.01
N ILE A 135 -13.73 -9.10 -18.95
CA ILE A 135 -12.74 -8.87 -17.90
C ILE A 135 -12.63 -10.21 -17.14
N PRO A 136 -11.45 -10.85 -17.06
CA PRO A 136 -11.26 -12.01 -16.18
C PRO A 136 -11.79 -11.67 -14.78
N SER A 137 -12.55 -12.57 -14.15
CA SER A 137 -13.27 -12.30 -12.89
C SER A 137 -12.40 -11.86 -11.69
N ASN A 138 -11.07 -11.89 -11.85
CA ASN A 138 -10.07 -11.42 -10.88
C ASN A 138 -9.52 -10.01 -11.18
N LEU A 139 -10.05 -9.32 -12.18
CA LEU A 139 -9.72 -7.95 -12.56
C LEU A 139 -10.96 -7.08 -12.38
N VAL A 140 -10.81 -5.95 -11.70
CA VAL A 140 -11.86 -4.93 -11.61
C VAL A 140 -11.42 -3.79 -12.53
N ASP A 141 -12.09 -3.65 -13.67
CA ASP A 141 -11.98 -2.49 -14.55
C ASP A 141 -12.99 -1.44 -14.07
N LEU A 142 -12.49 -0.27 -13.69
CA LEU A 142 -13.32 0.83 -13.18
C LEU A 142 -13.37 2.04 -14.12
N GLY A 143 -13.13 1.81 -15.41
CA GLY A 143 -13.68 2.64 -16.48
C GLY A 143 -13.36 4.14 -16.41
N THR A 144 -12.23 4.53 -17.00
CA THR A 144 -12.12 5.76 -17.81
C THR A 144 -11.09 5.49 -18.92
N SER A 145 -11.55 5.01 -20.08
CA SER A 145 -10.67 4.65 -21.19
C SER A 145 -10.18 5.89 -21.95
N TRP A 146 -9.04 6.42 -21.53
CA TRP A 146 -8.25 7.36 -22.33
C TRP A 146 -7.37 6.59 -23.33
N GLY A 147 -8.03 5.85 -24.22
CA GLY A 147 -7.34 5.00 -25.19
C GLY A 147 -6.47 3.90 -24.56
N CYS A 148 -6.04 3.03 -25.45
CA CYS A 148 -5.19 1.85 -25.27
C CYS A 148 -3.89 1.97 -24.45
N GLN A 149 -3.57 3.15 -23.93
CA GLN A 149 -2.30 3.47 -23.27
C GLN A 149 -2.47 4.09 -21.89
N CYS A 150 -3.71 4.30 -21.42
CA CYS A 150 -4.01 4.90 -20.13
C CYS A 150 -5.11 4.12 -19.42
N TYR A 151 -4.77 3.54 -18.27
CA TYR A 151 -5.66 2.68 -17.50
C TYR A 151 -5.45 2.85 -16.00
N HIS A 152 -6.48 2.46 -15.25
CA HIS A 152 -6.50 2.30 -13.80
C HIS A 152 -7.14 0.95 -13.49
N LEU A 153 -6.33 -0.05 -13.17
CA LEU A 153 -6.78 -1.44 -12.98
C LEU A 153 -6.49 -1.93 -11.58
N GLY A 154 -7.44 -2.66 -11.01
CA GLY A 154 -7.32 -3.31 -9.71
C GLY A 154 -7.16 -4.82 -9.83
N TRP A 155 -6.21 -5.37 -9.07
CA TRP A 155 -6.03 -6.80 -8.86
C TRP A 155 -6.49 -7.15 -7.44
N VAL A 156 -7.63 -7.83 -7.37
CA VAL A 156 -8.24 -8.26 -6.10
C VAL A 156 -7.45 -9.36 -5.42
N ASN A 157 -7.75 -9.58 -4.15
CA ASN A 157 -7.06 -10.51 -3.24
C ASN A 157 -5.57 -10.17 -3.02
N PRO A 158 -5.25 -8.90 -2.68
CA PRO A 158 -3.88 -8.48 -2.39
C PRO A 158 -3.30 -9.27 -1.22
N GLY A 159 -2.08 -9.77 -1.39
CA GLY A 159 -1.25 -10.38 -0.36
C GLY A 159 -0.40 -9.36 0.39
N LEU A 160 0.76 -9.80 0.87
CA LEU A 160 1.62 -9.00 1.75
C LEU A 160 2.49 -7.97 1.04
N TRP A 161 2.71 -8.08 -0.27
CA TRP A 161 3.58 -7.13 -0.94
C TRP A 161 3.17 -6.84 -2.36
N TYR A 162 3.61 -5.66 -2.80
CA TYR A 162 3.41 -5.20 -4.15
C TYR A 162 4.61 -4.41 -4.66
N ALA A 163 5.06 -4.68 -5.90
CA ALA A 163 6.23 -4.04 -6.48
C ALA A 163 6.06 -3.71 -7.95
N HIS A 164 6.75 -2.66 -8.39
CA HIS A 164 6.93 -2.33 -9.80
C HIS A 164 8.38 -1.94 -10.09
N TRP A 165 8.86 -2.20 -11.31
CA TRP A 165 10.26 -1.96 -11.65
C TRP A 165 10.54 -1.85 -13.15
N ASN A 166 11.70 -1.25 -13.46
CA ASN A 166 12.41 -1.40 -14.73
C ASN A 166 13.79 -2.05 -14.45
N VAL A 167 14.77 -1.97 -15.36
CA VAL A 167 16.09 -2.57 -15.11
C VAL A 167 16.98 -1.76 -14.14
N GLU A 168 16.66 -0.49 -13.90
CA GLU A 168 17.47 0.45 -13.12
C GLU A 168 16.93 0.64 -11.69
N LEU A 169 15.60 0.70 -11.56
CA LEU A 169 14.91 1.06 -10.33
C LEU A 169 13.65 0.22 -10.16
N GLY A 170 13.53 -0.34 -8.97
CA GLY A 170 12.32 -0.96 -8.46
C GLY A 170 11.82 -0.22 -7.23
N ARG A 171 10.52 -0.27 -7.03
CA ARG A 171 9.90 0.15 -5.78
C ARG A 171 8.84 -0.82 -5.36
N ALA A 172 8.69 -0.94 -4.05
CA ALA A 172 7.75 -1.86 -3.46
C ALA A 172 7.13 -1.31 -2.19
N ILE A 173 6.04 -1.96 -1.85
CA ILE A 173 5.34 -1.87 -0.59
C ILE A 173 5.36 -3.27 0.02
N ILE A 174 5.75 -3.36 1.28
CA ILE A 174 5.68 -4.60 2.05
C ILE A 174 4.81 -4.32 3.27
N GLY A 175 3.69 -5.02 3.34
CA GLY A 175 2.80 -5.03 4.50
C GLY A 175 3.16 -6.12 5.50
N ASN A 176 2.39 -6.17 6.59
CA ASN A 176 2.43 -7.24 7.59
C ASN A 176 1.09 -8.00 7.66
N GLU A 177 1.01 -8.98 8.53
CA GLU A 177 -0.19 -9.82 8.70
C GLU A 177 -1.42 -9.00 9.13
N ASN A 178 -1.23 -7.88 9.84
CA ASN A 178 -2.34 -7.00 10.18
C ASN A 178 -2.93 -6.31 8.94
N LEU A 179 -2.09 -5.90 7.97
CA LEU A 179 -2.57 -5.37 6.70
C LEU A 179 -3.46 -6.39 5.99
N VAL A 180 -3.05 -7.66 5.95
CA VAL A 180 -3.86 -8.72 5.33
C VAL A 180 -5.18 -8.92 6.06
N LYS A 181 -5.15 -9.02 7.40
CA LYS A 181 -6.38 -9.14 8.21
C LYS A 181 -7.37 -8.00 7.92
N LEU A 182 -6.86 -6.79 7.77
CA LEU A 182 -7.66 -5.62 7.39
C LEU A 182 -8.27 -5.77 5.99
N LEU A 183 -7.50 -6.26 5.00
CA LEU A 183 -7.99 -6.50 3.65
C LEU A 183 -9.07 -7.59 3.64
N ILE A 184 -8.88 -8.68 4.39
CA ILE A 184 -9.88 -9.74 4.56
C ILE A 184 -11.16 -9.20 5.21
N ALA A 185 -11.04 -8.39 6.26
CA ALA A 185 -12.20 -7.78 6.90
C ALA A 185 -12.99 -6.90 5.92
N SER A 186 -12.30 -6.09 5.11
CA SER A 186 -12.94 -5.30 4.05
C SER A 186 -13.68 -6.18 3.03
N SER A 187 -13.05 -7.29 2.62
CA SER A 187 -13.65 -8.29 1.74
C SER A 187 -14.92 -8.92 2.33
N ASN A 188 -14.92 -9.24 3.62
CA ASN A 188 -16.07 -9.82 4.32
C ASN A 188 -17.28 -8.87 4.40
N GLU A 189 -17.02 -7.56 4.38
CA GLU A 189 -18.07 -6.52 4.26
C GLU A 189 -18.58 -6.34 2.81
N GLY A 190 -18.14 -7.18 1.88
CA GLY A 190 -18.55 -7.14 0.48
C GLY A 190 -17.77 -6.15 -0.39
N TYR A 191 -16.67 -5.58 0.12
CA TYR A 191 -15.79 -4.72 -0.67
C TYR A 191 -14.75 -5.51 -1.47
N LEU A 192 -14.12 -4.85 -2.44
CA LEU A 192 -13.08 -5.43 -3.30
C LEU A 192 -11.73 -4.75 -3.04
N PRO A 193 -11.01 -5.10 -1.94
CA PRO A 193 -9.66 -4.62 -1.72
C PRO A 193 -8.75 -5.09 -2.87
N ALA A 194 -7.89 -4.20 -3.35
CA ALA A 194 -7.04 -4.50 -4.49
C ALA A 194 -5.75 -3.68 -4.51
N PHE A 195 -4.70 -4.28 -5.07
CA PHE A 195 -3.56 -3.54 -5.57
C PHE A 195 -3.95 -2.92 -6.90
N TYR A 196 -3.71 -1.62 -7.07
CA TYR A 196 -4.01 -0.89 -8.29
C TYR A 196 -2.74 -0.44 -8.99
N VAL A 197 -2.78 -0.47 -10.32
CA VAL A 197 -1.82 0.19 -11.22
C VAL A 197 -2.55 1.28 -11.95
N THR A 198 -1.99 2.48 -11.91
CA THR A 198 -2.47 3.59 -12.74
C THR A 198 -1.37 4.00 -13.70
N ARG A 199 -1.62 3.86 -15.00
CA ARG A 199 -0.67 4.29 -16.03
C ARG A 199 -0.74 5.79 -16.27
N CYS A 200 -1.93 6.37 -16.30
CA CYS A 200 -2.14 7.80 -16.52
C CYS A 200 -3.20 8.38 -15.61
N SER A 201 -3.10 9.68 -15.36
CA SER A 201 -4.16 10.51 -14.80
C SER A 201 -4.55 11.61 -15.79
N GLY A 202 -5.50 12.46 -15.43
CA GLY A 202 -5.87 13.64 -16.22
C GLY A 202 -4.71 14.62 -16.48
N SER A 203 -3.59 14.49 -15.78
CA SER A 203 -2.38 15.30 -15.95
C SER A 203 -1.23 14.59 -16.67
N GLY A 204 -1.43 13.38 -17.21
CA GLY A 204 -0.43 12.64 -17.98
C GLY A 204 -0.02 11.29 -17.37
N ILE A 205 1.14 10.77 -17.76
CA ILE A 205 1.64 9.45 -17.31
C ILE A 205 2.03 9.52 -15.83
N GLN A 206 1.43 8.65 -15.02
CA GLN A 206 1.60 8.58 -13.56
C GLN A 206 2.42 7.36 -13.12
N ASN A 207 2.15 6.19 -13.72
CA ASN A 207 2.75 4.89 -13.38
C ASN A 207 2.79 4.62 -11.86
N SER A 208 1.65 4.74 -11.18
CA SER A 208 1.55 4.49 -9.75
C SER A 208 1.27 3.04 -9.42
N ILE A 209 1.66 2.70 -8.19
CA ILE A 209 1.12 1.56 -7.46
C ILE A 209 0.32 2.05 -6.27
N GLU A 210 -0.83 1.44 -6.05
CA GLU A 210 -1.84 1.88 -5.09
C GLU A 210 -2.38 0.67 -4.35
N LEU A 211 -2.79 0.87 -3.09
CA LEU A 211 -3.52 -0.12 -2.31
C LEU A 211 -4.81 0.50 -1.85
N LYS A 212 -5.93 -0.07 -2.29
CA LYS A 212 -7.26 0.33 -1.87
C LYS A 212 -7.83 -0.70 -0.92
N LEU A 213 -8.39 -0.22 0.18
CA LEU A 213 -9.17 -1.05 1.09
C LEU A 213 -10.54 -1.36 0.48
N ALA A 214 -11.14 -0.38 -0.18
CA ALA A 214 -12.44 -0.52 -0.83
C ALA A 214 -12.60 0.54 -1.93
N ASP A 215 -13.43 0.24 -2.92
CA ASP A 215 -13.70 1.14 -4.05
C ASP A 215 -15.20 1.33 -4.29
N GLY A 216 -15.58 2.44 -4.92
CA GLY A 216 -16.98 2.85 -5.06
C GLY A 216 -17.53 3.50 -3.80
N TYR A 217 -18.86 3.54 -3.67
CA TYR A 217 -19.50 4.02 -2.45
C TYR A 217 -19.42 2.96 -1.35
N ILE A 218 -18.91 3.35 -0.19
CA ILE A 218 -18.65 2.44 0.91
C ILE A 218 -19.26 2.97 2.21
N ASN A 219 -19.71 2.07 3.06
CA ASN A 219 -20.08 2.34 4.43
C ASN A 219 -18.96 1.85 5.35
N VAL A 220 -18.10 2.75 5.79
CA VAL A 220 -17.04 2.43 6.75
C VAL A 220 -17.66 2.36 8.14
N GLU A 221 -17.92 1.16 8.62
CA GLU A 221 -18.41 0.95 9.97
C GLU A 221 -17.26 1.01 10.98
N LYS A 222 -17.37 1.93 11.94
CA LYS A 222 -16.36 2.11 13.00
C LYS A 222 -16.02 0.81 13.70
N ASN A 223 -17.03 0.00 14.02
CA ASN A 223 -16.87 -1.23 14.81
C ASN A 223 -16.22 -2.37 14.01
N VAL A 224 -16.24 -2.29 12.68
CA VAL A 224 -15.60 -3.28 11.80
C VAL A 224 -14.15 -2.92 11.55
N PHE A 225 -13.88 -1.64 11.23
CA PHE A 225 -12.55 -1.21 10.79
C PHE A 225 -11.64 -0.74 11.94
N ASN A 226 -12.18 -0.47 13.14
CA ASN A 226 -11.37 -0.24 14.33
C ASN A 226 -11.27 -1.54 15.17
N PRO A 227 -10.09 -1.87 15.74
CA PRO A 227 -8.79 -1.23 15.55
C PRO A 227 -8.01 -1.78 14.34
N LEU A 228 -8.68 -2.47 13.40
CA LEU A 228 -8.03 -3.21 12.31
C LEU A 228 -7.14 -2.36 11.39
N LEU A 229 -7.30 -1.03 11.38
CA LEU A 229 -6.36 -0.11 10.71
C LEU A 229 -5.06 0.14 11.52
N ASP A 230 -4.49 -0.93 12.06
CA ASP A 230 -3.17 -0.96 12.68
C ASP A 230 -2.26 -1.86 11.83
N TYR A 231 -1.49 -1.26 10.93
CA TYR A 231 -0.70 -2.01 9.96
C TYR A 231 0.67 -1.40 9.72
N TRP A 232 1.60 -2.27 9.31
CA TRP A 232 2.91 -1.83 8.85
C TRP A 232 2.87 -1.67 7.35
N LEU A 233 3.54 -0.63 6.88
CA LEU A 233 3.74 -0.35 5.47
C LEU A 233 5.22 -0.01 5.28
N VAL A 234 5.96 -0.86 4.59
CA VAL A 234 7.38 -0.63 4.32
C VAL A 234 7.53 -0.18 2.89
N LEU A 235 8.04 1.03 2.73
CA LEU A 235 8.37 1.61 1.44
C LEU A 235 9.78 1.20 1.08
N PHE A 236 9.97 0.58 -0.08
CA PHE A 236 11.28 0.07 -0.48
C PHE A 236 11.64 0.56 -1.88
N ALA A 237 12.86 1.09 -2.04
CA ALA A 237 13.46 1.36 -3.34
C ALA A 237 14.64 0.41 -3.54
N TYR A 238 14.71 -0.29 -4.68
CA TYR A 238 15.69 -1.34 -4.89
C TYR A 238 16.23 -1.34 -6.31
N GLU A 239 17.38 -1.96 -6.51
CA GLU A 239 17.95 -2.22 -7.83
C GLU A 239 17.49 -3.62 -8.27
N PRO A 240 16.67 -3.73 -9.31
CA PRO A 240 16.07 -5.00 -9.69
C PRO A 240 17.08 -5.98 -10.30
N GLY A 241 18.15 -5.47 -10.91
CA GLY A 241 19.18 -6.23 -11.61
C GLY A 241 18.72 -6.83 -12.95
N THR A 242 17.46 -7.26 -13.03
CA THR A 242 16.84 -7.85 -14.22
C THR A 242 15.42 -7.36 -14.41
N LEU A 243 14.93 -7.42 -15.66
CA LEU A 243 13.52 -7.18 -15.92
C LEU A 243 12.67 -8.39 -15.50
N ASP A 244 13.09 -9.61 -15.86
CA ASP A 244 12.39 -10.83 -15.46
C ASP A 244 12.66 -11.13 -13.99
N LYS A 245 11.59 -11.36 -13.21
CA LYS A 245 11.66 -11.64 -11.78
C LYS A 245 12.37 -10.59 -10.93
N GLY A 246 12.50 -9.35 -11.41
CA GLY A 246 13.18 -8.28 -10.65
C GLY A 246 12.57 -8.00 -9.27
N TRP A 247 11.31 -8.38 -9.04
CA TRP A 247 10.68 -8.36 -7.70
C TRP A 247 11.43 -9.19 -6.64
N GLN A 248 12.21 -10.21 -7.04
CA GLN A 248 12.97 -11.05 -6.12
C GLN A 248 14.00 -10.25 -5.31
N ALA A 249 14.58 -9.19 -5.88
CA ALA A 249 15.50 -8.30 -5.20
C ALA A 249 14.86 -7.58 -3.99
N MET A 250 13.54 -7.39 -4.02
CA MET A 250 12.79 -6.95 -2.84
C MET A 250 12.37 -8.11 -1.94
N TYR A 251 11.93 -9.21 -2.52
CA TYR A 251 11.38 -10.34 -1.78
C TYR A 251 12.32 -10.86 -0.70
N VAL A 252 13.65 -10.81 -0.91
CA VAL A 252 14.64 -11.21 0.11
C VAL A 252 14.54 -10.42 1.42
N TYR A 253 14.02 -9.19 1.40
CA TYR A 253 13.81 -8.37 2.59
C TYR A 253 12.42 -8.55 3.20
N ALA A 254 11.45 -9.05 2.44
CA ALA A 254 10.05 -9.09 2.85
C ALA A 254 9.79 -9.92 4.13
N PRO A 255 10.41 -11.12 4.31
CA PRO A 255 10.26 -11.91 5.53
C PRO A 255 10.60 -11.17 6.83
N MET A 256 11.51 -10.19 6.80
CA MET A 256 11.89 -9.41 7.99
C MET A 256 10.73 -8.59 8.57
N PHE A 257 9.69 -8.32 7.78
CA PHE A 257 8.55 -7.50 8.17
C PHE A 257 7.28 -8.32 8.45
N TRP A 258 7.39 -9.64 8.34
CA TRP A 258 6.29 -10.58 8.58
C TRP A 258 6.56 -11.26 9.91
N LYS A 259 5.65 -11.11 10.88
CA LYS A 259 5.81 -11.68 12.23
C LYS A 259 6.07 -13.18 12.18
N ALA A 260 5.41 -13.90 11.27
CA ALA A 260 5.59 -15.35 11.13
C ALA A 260 6.99 -15.76 10.64
N TYR A 261 7.72 -14.85 10.01
CA TYR A 261 9.05 -15.10 9.43
C TYR A 261 10.15 -14.21 10.02
N ALA A 262 9.81 -13.40 11.02
CA ALA A 262 10.77 -12.57 11.72
C ALA A 262 11.81 -13.49 12.38
N PRO A 263 13.11 -13.24 12.21
CA PRO A 263 14.15 -14.04 12.83
C PRO A 263 13.92 -14.15 14.34
N GLU A 264 13.87 -15.37 14.86
CA GLU A 264 13.84 -15.58 16.30
C GLU A 264 15.21 -15.28 16.89
N VAL A 265 15.24 -14.48 17.95
CA VAL A 265 16.45 -14.28 18.74
C VAL A 265 16.68 -15.54 19.55
N VAL A 266 17.43 -16.48 18.98
CA VAL A 266 17.91 -17.65 19.71
C VAL A 266 19.08 -17.26 20.59
N LYS A 267 19.19 -17.90 21.77
CA LYS A 267 20.40 -17.79 22.58
C LYS A 267 21.59 -18.36 21.77
N PRO A 268 22.80 -17.78 21.92
CA PRO A 268 24.02 -18.33 21.32
C PRO A 268 24.22 -19.80 21.68
#